data_AF-A0A9C8JBN3-F1
#
_entry.id   AF-A0A9C8JBN3-F1
#
_cell.length_a   1.000
_cell.length_b   1.000
_cell.length_c   1.000
_cell.angle_alpha   90.00
_cell.angle_beta   90.00
_cell.angle_gamma   90.00
#
_symmetry.space_group_name_H-M   'P 1'
#
loop_
_entity.id
_entity.type
_entity.pdbx_description
1 polymer ?
#
loop_
_entity_poly.entity_id
_entity_poly.type
_entity_poly.pdbx_seq_one_letter_code
_entity_poly.pdbx_strand_id
1 'polypeptide(L)'
;LATSLGLGASQAASGLHYLFGIPLGETTQIVLVIGITALALISVMKGLDAGVKKLSEINMMLAFILLFFVVIVGPTLAIATGFVDNIVAYFQYLPELANPVGREDSNFSSGWTAFYWAWWISWSPFVGMFIARVSRGRTVREFIISVLLIPSIAGAFWMTVFGGTAIKQVVVDGYQKVIEADLPLQLFYMLDALPMSSITSFIAIVLVIVFFVTSSDSGSLVIDVIAAGGKVDAPTPQRVFWCLFEGLVAIALILGGGLVALQAMAVSTGLPFTIVLLIAAFSTIKGLMSEPR
;
A
#
# COMPACT_ATOMS: atom_id res chain seq x y z
N LEU A 1 5.18 2.38 7.90
CA LEU A 1 6.15 1.96 6.85
C LEU A 1 6.49 0.50 7.03
N ALA A 2 7.05 0.10 8.18
CA ALA A 2 7.37 -1.30 8.49
C ALA A 2 6.25 -2.32 8.21
N THR A 3 4.98 -2.02 8.53
CA THR A 3 3.82 -2.87 8.17
C THR A 3 3.76 -3.14 6.67
N SER A 4 3.80 -2.09 5.83
CA SER A 4 3.78 -2.20 4.37
C SER A 4 5.00 -2.97 3.83
N LEU A 5 6.17 -2.73 4.43
CA LEU A 5 7.41 -3.44 4.09
C LEU A 5 7.28 -4.95 4.39
N GLY A 6 6.83 -5.31 5.59
CA GLY A 6 6.64 -6.72 5.96
C GLY A 6 5.61 -7.44 5.09
N LEU A 7 4.50 -6.78 4.78
CA LEU A 7 3.49 -7.30 3.84
C LEU A 7 4.08 -7.52 2.45
N GLY A 8 4.83 -6.55 1.93
CA GLY A 8 5.50 -6.66 0.63
C GLY A 8 6.55 -7.77 0.60
N ALA A 9 7.35 -7.93 1.66
CA ALA A 9 8.32 -9.01 1.76
C ALA A 9 7.65 -10.39 1.79
N SER A 10 6.55 -10.52 2.54
CA SER A 10 5.77 -11.75 2.59
C SER A 10 5.20 -12.10 1.21
N GLN A 11 4.60 -11.12 0.52
CA GLN A 11 4.04 -11.33 -0.82
C GLN A 11 5.12 -11.65 -1.86
N ALA A 12 6.27 -10.96 -1.84
CA ALA A 12 7.39 -11.24 -2.73
C ALA A 12 7.98 -12.65 -2.48
N ALA A 13 8.14 -13.06 -1.22
CA ALA A 13 8.59 -14.40 -0.86
C ALA A 13 7.63 -15.48 -1.39
N SER A 14 6.33 -15.27 -1.21
CA SER A 14 5.29 -16.18 -1.72
C SER A 14 5.27 -16.27 -3.24
N GLY A 15 5.43 -15.15 -3.94
CA GLY A 15 5.54 -15.16 -5.40
C GLY A 15 6.79 -15.90 -5.90
N LEU A 16 7.92 -15.69 -5.24
CA LEU A 16 9.16 -16.39 -5.56
C LEU A 16 9.07 -17.89 -5.31
N HIS A 17 8.40 -18.31 -4.22
CA HIS A 17 8.10 -19.72 -4.01
C HIS A 17 7.21 -20.24 -5.14
N TYR A 18 6.11 -19.55 -5.45
CA TYR A 18 5.15 -19.99 -6.45
C TYR A 18 5.80 -20.19 -7.84
N LEU A 19 6.69 -19.28 -8.27
CA LEU A 19 7.34 -19.38 -9.59
C LEU A 19 8.61 -20.22 -9.63
N PHE A 20 9.43 -20.16 -8.60
CA PHE A 20 10.79 -20.69 -8.63
C PHE A 20 11.04 -21.78 -7.58
N GLY A 21 10.05 -22.11 -6.76
CA GLY A 21 10.17 -23.11 -5.70
C GLY A 21 11.10 -22.68 -4.57
N ILE A 22 11.39 -21.38 -4.41
CA ILE A 22 12.20 -20.88 -3.31
C ILE A 22 11.48 -21.20 -1.98
N PRO A 23 12.17 -21.75 -0.97
CA PRO A 23 11.54 -22.12 0.31
C PRO A 23 10.78 -20.95 0.95
N LEU A 24 9.57 -21.22 1.45
CA LEU A 24 8.83 -20.29 2.29
C LEU A 24 9.43 -20.26 3.69
N GLY A 25 9.24 -19.14 4.38
CA GLY A 25 9.62 -18.98 5.78
C GLY A 25 10.23 -17.62 6.08
N GLU A 26 10.46 -17.38 7.37
CA GLU A 26 11.02 -16.14 7.89
C GLU A 26 12.39 -15.85 7.28
N THR A 27 13.24 -16.86 7.12
CA THR A 27 14.58 -16.70 6.50
C THR A 27 14.51 -16.05 5.13
N THR A 28 13.62 -16.53 4.25
CA THR A 28 13.45 -15.97 2.89
C THR A 28 12.93 -14.55 2.95
N GLN A 29 11.94 -14.27 3.81
CA GLN A 29 11.42 -12.92 3.99
C GLN A 29 12.49 -11.95 4.50
N ILE A 30 13.32 -12.37 5.46
CA ILE A 30 14.41 -11.57 6.03
C ILE A 30 15.48 -11.27 4.96
N VAL A 31 15.90 -12.28 4.20
CA VAL A 31 16.86 -12.10 3.09
C VAL A 31 16.32 -11.10 2.06
N LEU A 32 15.01 -11.17 1.73
CA LEU A 32 14.37 -10.21 0.85
C LEU A 32 14.36 -8.80 1.44
N VAL A 33 13.99 -8.64 2.72
CA VAL A 33 14.02 -7.31 3.37
C VAL A 33 15.44 -6.74 3.35
N ILE A 34 16.47 -7.53 3.65
CA ILE A 34 17.87 -7.09 3.59
C ILE A 34 18.25 -6.65 2.16
N GLY A 35 17.95 -7.49 1.16
CA GLY A 35 18.24 -7.18 -0.24
C GLY A 35 17.54 -5.92 -0.74
N ILE A 36 16.25 -5.78 -0.42
CA ILE A 36 15.45 -4.61 -0.80
C ILE A 36 15.94 -3.35 -0.06
N THR A 37 16.28 -3.46 1.22
CA THR A 37 16.84 -2.35 1.99
C THR A 37 18.18 -1.91 1.39
N ALA A 38 19.02 -2.85 0.95
CA ALA A 38 20.26 -2.51 0.25
C ALA A 38 20.01 -1.78 -1.08
N LEU A 39 18.99 -2.19 -1.86
CA LEU A 39 18.59 -1.47 -3.07
C LEU A 39 18.07 -0.05 -2.77
N ALA A 40 17.25 0.10 -1.71
CA ALA A 40 16.76 1.39 -1.25
C ALA A 40 17.91 2.29 -0.79
N LEU A 41 18.91 1.77 -0.08
CA LEU A 41 20.12 2.52 0.30
C LEU A 41 20.88 3.05 -0.90
N ILE A 42 21.05 2.23 -1.94
CA ILE A 42 21.68 2.68 -3.19
C ILE A 42 20.90 3.84 -3.82
N SER A 43 19.56 3.80 -3.76
CA SER A 43 18.69 4.88 -4.23
C SER A 43 18.86 6.15 -3.39
N VAL A 44 18.79 6.03 -2.06
CA VAL A 44 18.98 7.14 -1.10
C VAL A 44 20.34 7.82 -1.30
N MET A 45 21.41 7.05 -1.49
CA MET A 45 22.76 7.58 -1.70
C MET A 45 22.94 8.28 -3.06
N LYS A 46 22.20 7.87 -4.10
CA LYS A 46 22.25 8.48 -5.44
C LYS A 46 21.45 9.77 -5.54
N GLY A 47 20.64 10.09 -4.54
CA GLY A 47 19.79 11.29 -4.50
C GLY A 47 18.46 11.12 -5.23
N LEU A 48 17.46 11.89 -4.79
CA LEU A 48 16.05 11.72 -5.15
C LEU A 48 15.75 11.86 -6.65
N ASP A 49 16.49 12.72 -7.35
CA ASP A 49 16.07 13.22 -8.67
C ASP A 49 16.24 12.21 -9.82
N ALA A 50 17.07 11.17 -9.65
CA ALA A 50 17.33 10.17 -10.69
C ALA A 50 16.81 8.76 -10.36
N GLY A 51 16.95 8.32 -9.10
CA GLY A 51 16.63 6.94 -8.69
C GLY A 51 15.12 6.71 -8.49
N VAL A 52 14.53 7.43 -7.54
CA VAL A 52 13.12 7.28 -7.15
C VAL A 52 12.18 7.54 -8.32
N LYS A 53 12.41 8.63 -9.05
CA LYS A 53 11.55 9.01 -10.17
C LYS A 53 11.49 7.92 -11.23
N LYS A 54 12.65 7.42 -11.67
CA LYS A 54 12.72 6.38 -12.70
C LYS A 54 12.15 5.04 -12.22
N LEU A 55 12.43 4.64 -10.97
CA LEU A 55 11.85 3.43 -10.38
C LEU A 55 10.33 3.56 -10.26
N SER A 56 9.82 4.70 -9.83
CA SER A 56 8.39 4.97 -9.74
C SER A 56 7.71 4.97 -11.11
N GLU A 57 8.31 5.55 -12.14
CA GLU A 57 7.78 5.54 -13.52
C GLU A 57 7.70 4.12 -14.07
N ILE A 58 8.76 3.31 -13.90
CA ILE A 58 8.76 1.88 -14.28
C ILE A 58 7.68 1.13 -13.51
N ASN A 59 7.55 1.38 -12.20
CA ASN A 59 6.55 0.73 -11.37
C ASN A 59 5.12 1.03 -11.84
N MET A 60 4.83 2.31 -12.12
CA MET A 60 3.52 2.70 -12.65
C MET A 60 3.26 2.05 -14.00
N MET A 61 4.26 2.01 -14.90
CA MET A 61 4.13 1.34 -16.20
C MET A 61 3.82 -0.15 -16.03
N LEU A 62 4.56 -0.88 -15.18
CA LEU A 62 4.32 -2.29 -14.90
C LEU A 62 2.94 -2.52 -14.29
N ALA A 63 2.49 -1.63 -13.41
CA ALA A 63 1.18 -1.73 -12.78
C ALA A 63 0.06 -1.55 -13.81
N PHE A 64 0.21 -0.57 -14.72
CA PHE A 64 -0.71 -0.41 -15.84
C PHE A 64 -0.70 -1.61 -16.78
N ILE A 65 0.48 -2.14 -17.15
CA ILE A 65 0.58 -3.33 -18.01
C ILE A 65 -0.17 -4.51 -17.38
N LEU A 66 0.07 -4.79 -16.09
CA LEU A 66 -0.59 -5.89 -15.39
C LEU A 66 -2.10 -5.66 -15.29
N LEU A 67 -2.53 -4.44 -14.94
CA LEU A 67 -3.93 -4.10 -14.83
C LEU A 67 -4.66 -4.20 -16.18
N PHE A 68 -4.11 -3.64 -17.25
CA PHE A 68 -4.71 -3.75 -18.60
C PHE A 68 -4.70 -5.19 -19.11
N PHE A 69 -3.66 -5.97 -18.80
CA PHE A 69 -3.64 -7.39 -19.11
C PHE A 69 -4.85 -8.11 -18.49
N VAL A 70 -5.10 -7.92 -17.19
CA VAL A 70 -6.23 -8.59 -16.51
C VAL A 70 -7.57 -8.06 -17.03
N VAL A 71 -7.68 -6.78 -17.38
CA VAL A 71 -8.90 -6.22 -18.01
C VAL A 71 -9.20 -6.90 -19.35
N ILE A 72 -8.19 -7.12 -20.20
CA ILE A 72 -8.36 -7.66 -21.56
C ILE A 72 -8.53 -9.18 -21.54
N VAL A 73 -7.76 -9.88 -20.72
CA VAL A 73 -7.69 -11.35 -20.71
C VAL A 73 -8.62 -11.97 -19.69
N GLY A 74 -8.91 -11.25 -18.61
CA GLY A 74 -9.90 -11.64 -17.61
C GLY A 74 -11.34 -11.40 -18.10
N PRO A 75 -12.32 -11.40 -17.17
CA PRO A 75 -13.72 -11.26 -17.53
C PRO A 75 -14.09 -9.79 -17.82
N THR A 76 -13.66 -9.26 -18.98
CA THR A 76 -13.77 -7.84 -19.35
C THR A 76 -15.15 -7.26 -19.13
N LEU A 77 -16.21 -7.95 -19.58
CA LEU A 77 -17.58 -7.49 -19.42
C LEU A 77 -17.98 -7.41 -17.94
N ALA A 78 -17.64 -8.44 -17.15
CA ALA A 78 -17.93 -8.45 -15.72
C ALA A 78 -17.15 -7.38 -14.95
N ILE A 79 -15.92 -7.09 -15.37
CA ILE A 79 -15.13 -5.98 -14.80
C ILE A 79 -15.80 -4.63 -15.13
N ALA A 80 -16.21 -4.43 -16.38
CA ALA A 80 -16.81 -3.17 -16.82
C ALA A 80 -18.15 -2.88 -16.12
N THR A 81 -19.05 -3.87 -16.06
CA THR A 81 -20.33 -3.72 -15.34
C THR A 81 -20.11 -3.68 -13.84
N GLY A 82 -19.27 -4.58 -13.32
CA GLY A 82 -18.95 -4.68 -11.90
C GLY A 82 -18.31 -3.43 -11.34
N PHE A 83 -17.58 -2.65 -12.13
CA PHE A 83 -17.03 -1.37 -11.67
C PHE A 83 -18.13 -0.38 -11.33
N VAL A 84 -19.15 -0.25 -12.19
CA VAL A 84 -20.30 0.62 -11.94
C VAL A 84 -21.08 0.12 -10.73
N ASP A 85 -21.34 -1.19 -10.67
CA ASP A 85 -22.07 -1.82 -9.57
C ASP A 85 -21.36 -1.62 -8.23
N ASN A 86 -20.03 -1.76 -8.19
CA ASN A 86 -19.22 -1.55 -6.99
C ASN A 86 -19.25 -0.09 -6.52
N ILE A 87 -19.27 0.89 -7.43
CA ILE A 87 -19.40 2.30 -7.08
C ILE A 87 -20.78 2.58 -6.49
N VAL A 88 -21.85 2.04 -7.09
CA VAL A 88 -23.21 2.17 -6.55
C VAL A 88 -23.30 1.51 -5.17
N ALA A 89 -22.78 0.29 -5.05
CA ALA A 89 -22.75 -0.46 -3.79
C ALA A 89 -21.96 0.29 -2.71
N TYR A 90 -20.84 0.93 -3.05
CA TYR A 90 -20.09 1.75 -2.10
C TYR A 90 -20.98 2.82 -1.44
N PHE A 91 -21.74 3.59 -2.23
CA PHE A 91 -22.63 4.61 -1.68
C PHE A 91 -23.85 4.04 -0.96
N GLN A 92 -24.37 2.90 -1.41
CA GLN A 92 -25.49 2.21 -0.77
C GLN A 92 -25.11 1.71 0.63
N TYR A 93 -23.96 1.05 0.76
CA TYR A 93 -23.51 0.46 2.02
C TYR A 93 -22.70 1.42 2.90
N LEU A 94 -22.28 2.59 2.39
CA LEU A 94 -21.48 3.55 3.15
C LEU A 94 -22.08 3.92 4.52
N PRO A 95 -23.38 4.27 4.65
CA PRO A 95 -23.94 4.64 5.96
C PRO A 95 -23.86 3.52 6.99
N GLU A 96 -24.13 2.28 6.58
CA GLU A 96 -24.06 1.10 7.43
C GLU A 96 -22.60 0.78 7.80
N LEU A 97 -21.71 0.73 6.80
CA LEU A 97 -20.30 0.43 6.99
C LEU A 97 -19.54 1.53 7.76
N ALA A 98 -20.03 2.78 7.75
CA ALA A 98 -19.47 3.87 8.54
C ALA A 98 -19.98 3.90 9.99
N ASN A 99 -21.09 3.22 10.31
CA ASN A 99 -21.61 3.17 11.68
C ASN A 99 -20.74 2.22 12.55
N PRO A 100 -20.10 2.70 13.63
CA PRO A 100 -19.33 1.85 14.52
C PRO A 100 -20.17 1.21 15.64
N VAL A 101 -21.43 1.62 15.81
CA VAL A 101 -22.26 1.24 16.97
C VAL A 101 -23.22 0.11 16.60
N GLY A 102 -23.28 -0.92 17.46
CA GLY A 102 -24.27 -1.99 17.35
C GLY A 102 -24.09 -2.89 16.13
N ARG A 103 -22.86 -3.01 15.62
CA ARG A 103 -22.54 -3.80 14.44
C ARG A 103 -22.61 -5.30 14.71
N GLU A 104 -23.28 -6.04 13.84
CA GLU A 104 -23.32 -7.51 13.87
C GLU A 104 -21.99 -8.12 13.37
N ASP A 105 -21.28 -7.44 12.48
CA ASP A 105 -20.01 -7.84 11.88
C ASP A 105 -18.78 -7.37 12.68
N SER A 106 -18.89 -7.32 14.02
CA SER A 106 -17.86 -6.74 14.90
C SER A 106 -16.46 -7.33 14.69
N ASN A 107 -16.35 -8.64 14.42
CA ASN A 107 -15.09 -9.30 14.08
C ASN A 107 -14.50 -8.79 12.76
N PHE A 108 -15.33 -8.58 11.74
CA PHE A 108 -14.89 -8.04 10.45
C PHE A 108 -14.44 -6.59 10.60
N SER A 109 -15.25 -5.75 11.24
CA SER A 109 -14.94 -4.35 11.51
C SER A 109 -13.65 -4.20 12.34
N SER A 110 -13.42 -5.07 13.33
CA SER A 110 -12.19 -5.01 14.15
C SER A 110 -10.97 -5.54 13.40
N GLY A 111 -11.10 -6.62 12.63
CA GLY A 111 -9.99 -7.25 11.92
C GLY A 111 -9.55 -6.50 10.66
N TRP A 112 -10.48 -5.87 9.95
CA TRP A 112 -10.21 -5.19 8.68
C TRP A 112 -10.35 -3.67 8.79
N THR A 113 -11.53 -3.17 9.17
CA THR A 113 -11.80 -1.73 9.14
C THR A 113 -10.90 -0.98 10.12
N ALA A 114 -10.82 -1.42 11.38
CA ALA A 114 -9.96 -0.79 12.38
C ALA A 114 -8.47 -0.89 12.03
N PHE A 115 -8.02 -2.03 11.49
CA PHE A 115 -6.66 -2.20 11.00
C PHE A 115 -6.32 -1.19 9.90
N TYR A 116 -7.14 -1.10 8.85
CA TYR A 116 -6.91 -0.16 7.75
C TYR A 116 -6.95 1.29 8.23
N TRP A 117 -7.91 1.67 9.08
CA TRP A 117 -7.95 3.02 9.67
C TRP A 117 -6.64 3.34 10.40
N ALA A 118 -6.19 2.46 11.30
CA ALA A 118 -4.97 2.71 12.05
C ALA A 118 -3.73 2.73 11.16
N TRP A 119 -3.66 1.84 10.16
CA TRP A 119 -2.58 1.82 9.17
C TRP A 119 -2.54 3.14 8.40
N TRP A 120 -3.66 3.59 7.82
CA TRP A 120 -3.71 4.85 7.06
C TRP A 120 -3.39 6.07 7.93
N ILE A 121 -3.88 6.11 9.17
CA ILE A 121 -3.56 7.17 10.14
C ILE A 121 -2.06 7.19 10.44
N SER A 122 -1.44 6.05 10.71
CA SER A 122 0.01 5.94 10.95
C SER A 122 0.84 6.39 9.73
N TRP A 123 0.28 6.31 8.52
CA TRP A 123 0.91 6.70 7.26
C TRP A 123 0.64 8.16 6.84
N SER A 124 -0.34 8.80 7.45
CA SER A 124 -0.75 10.16 7.08
C SER A 124 0.35 11.24 7.15
N PRO A 125 1.34 11.25 8.08
CA PRO A 125 2.38 12.29 8.04
C PRO A 125 3.31 12.13 6.83
N PHE A 126 3.61 10.87 6.44
CA PHE A 126 4.37 10.56 5.24
C PHE A 126 3.63 11.04 3.97
N VAL A 127 2.39 10.57 3.80
CA VAL A 127 1.57 10.87 2.63
C VAL A 127 1.24 12.37 2.55
N GLY A 128 0.88 12.98 3.67
CA GLY A 128 0.51 14.39 3.76
C GLY A 128 1.65 15.33 3.37
N MET A 129 2.87 15.08 3.84
CA MET A 129 4.05 15.86 3.46
C MET A 129 4.36 15.76 1.97
N PHE A 130 4.30 14.55 1.41
CA PHE A 130 4.52 14.33 -0.01
C PHE A 130 3.49 15.07 -0.86
N ILE A 131 2.20 14.86 -0.55
CA ILE A 131 1.07 15.47 -1.25
C ILE A 131 1.13 17.00 -1.16
N ALA A 132 1.48 17.56 0.00
CA ALA A 132 1.64 19.01 0.16
C ALA A 132 2.75 19.58 -0.75
N ARG A 133 3.89 18.89 -0.86
CA ARG A 133 5.02 19.33 -1.70
C ARG A 133 4.66 19.36 -3.19
N VAL A 134 4.00 18.32 -3.70
CA VAL A 134 3.63 18.23 -5.13
C VAL A 134 2.40 19.07 -5.49
N SER A 135 1.69 19.60 -4.48
CA SER A 135 0.47 20.41 -4.67
C SER A 135 0.70 21.92 -4.55
N ARG A 136 1.96 22.38 -4.48
CA ARG A 136 2.28 23.81 -4.40
C ARG A 136 1.69 24.58 -5.59
N GLY A 137 0.96 25.65 -5.31
CA GLY A 137 0.34 26.51 -6.32
C GLY A 137 -1.07 26.08 -6.76
N ARG A 138 -1.63 25.00 -6.20
CA ARG A 138 -3.04 24.61 -6.42
C ARG A 138 -3.96 25.32 -5.45
N THR A 139 -5.20 25.56 -5.86
CA THR A 139 -6.26 26.00 -4.93
C THR A 139 -6.63 24.87 -3.96
N VAL A 140 -7.17 25.23 -2.79
CA VAL A 140 -7.65 24.25 -1.81
C VAL A 140 -8.70 23.30 -2.42
N ARG A 141 -9.56 23.81 -3.31
CA ARG A 141 -10.59 23.00 -3.99
C ARG A 141 -9.97 21.98 -4.93
N GLU A 142 -9.07 22.40 -5.81
CA GLU A 142 -8.37 21.49 -6.74
C GLU A 142 -7.58 20.43 -6.00
N PHE A 143 -6.92 20.83 -4.90
CA PHE A 143 -6.21 19.93 -4.01
C PHE A 143 -7.12 18.82 -3.47
N ILE A 144 -8.23 19.19 -2.82
CA ILE A 144 -9.16 18.23 -2.21
C ILE A 144 -9.74 17.28 -3.26
N ILE A 145 -10.21 17.80 -4.41
CA ILE A 145 -10.79 16.98 -5.47
C ILE A 145 -9.75 16.00 -6.04
N SER A 146 -8.53 16.47 -6.31
CA SER A 146 -7.47 15.63 -6.89
C SER A 146 -7.03 14.53 -5.93
N VAL A 147 -6.87 14.85 -4.64
CA VAL A 147 -6.33 13.93 -3.63
C VAL A 147 -7.38 12.91 -3.20
N LEU A 148 -8.67 13.27 -3.21
CA LEU A 148 -9.75 12.34 -2.87
C LEU A 148 -10.18 11.50 -4.07
N LEU A 149 -10.59 12.12 -5.18
CA LEU A 149 -11.29 11.38 -6.24
C LEU A 149 -10.36 10.50 -7.07
N ILE A 150 -9.17 10.98 -7.44
CA ILE A 150 -8.28 10.24 -8.34
C ILE A 150 -7.81 8.92 -7.70
N PRO A 151 -7.27 8.90 -6.47
CA PRO A 151 -6.82 7.66 -5.84
C PRO A 151 -8.00 6.73 -5.50
N SER A 152 -9.15 7.27 -5.08
CA SER A 152 -10.32 6.45 -4.78
C SER A 152 -10.87 5.73 -6.01
N ILE A 153 -10.98 6.40 -7.16
CA ILE A 153 -11.42 5.78 -8.40
C ILE A 153 -10.41 4.73 -8.87
N ALA A 154 -9.11 5.05 -8.83
CA ALA A 154 -8.07 4.10 -9.20
C ALA A 154 -8.08 2.86 -8.29
N GLY A 155 -8.25 3.05 -6.97
CA GLY A 155 -8.37 1.96 -6.00
C GLY A 155 -9.61 1.11 -6.22
N ALA A 156 -10.78 1.73 -6.44
CA ALA A 156 -12.01 1.01 -6.75
C ALA A 156 -11.88 0.20 -8.05
N PHE A 157 -11.21 0.76 -9.07
CA PHE A 157 -10.98 0.07 -10.33
C PHE A 157 -10.01 -1.10 -10.14
N TRP A 158 -8.90 -0.90 -9.43
CA TRP A 158 -7.96 -1.98 -9.10
C TRP A 158 -8.65 -3.13 -8.36
N MET A 159 -9.42 -2.83 -7.31
CA MET A 159 -10.15 -3.85 -6.57
C MET A 159 -11.21 -4.55 -7.41
N THR A 160 -11.88 -3.85 -8.32
CA THR A 160 -12.82 -4.46 -9.27
C THR A 160 -12.12 -5.41 -10.23
N VAL A 161 -10.99 -5.00 -10.80
CA VAL A 161 -10.24 -5.80 -11.78
C VAL A 161 -9.71 -7.07 -11.13
N PHE A 162 -8.93 -6.97 -10.05
CA PHE A 162 -8.28 -8.12 -9.44
C PHE A 162 -9.25 -8.91 -8.53
N GLY A 163 -9.96 -8.21 -7.65
CA GLY A 163 -10.91 -8.83 -6.71
C GLY A 163 -12.15 -9.38 -7.40
N GLY A 164 -12.73 -8.66 -8.36
CA GLY A 164 -13.86 -9.15 -9.14
C GLY A 164 -13.50 -10.38 -9.99
N THR A 165 -12.30 -10.40 -10.58
CA THR A 165 -11.79 -11.58 -11.30
C THR A 165 -11.61 -12.77 -10.35
N ALA A 166 -10.99 -12.56 -9.19
CA ALA A 166 -10.83 -13.61 -8.17
C ALA A 166 -12.20 -14.16 -7.69
N ILE A 167 -13.15 -13.28 -7.39
CA ILE A 167 -14.51 -13.68 -6.95
C ILE A 167 -15.19 -14.51 -8.04
N LYS A 168 -15.12 -14.08 -9.31
CA LYS A 168 -15.70 -14.84 -10.42
C LYS A 168 -15.04 -16.21 -10.56
N GLN A 169 -13.71 -16.28 -10.49
CA GLN A 169 -12.98 -17.55 -10.58
C GLN A 169 -13.44 -18.55 -9.51
N VAL A 170 -13.66 -18.07 -8.27
CA VAL A 170 -14.07 -18.91 -7.15
C VAL A 170 -15.55 -19.28 -7.23
N VAL A 171 -16.42 -18.30 -7.45
CA VAL A 171 -17.89 -18.46 -7.33
C VAL A 171 -18.51 -19.03 -8.59
N VAL A 172 -18.01 -18.65 -9.76
CA VAL A 172 -18.58 -19.01 -11.07
C VAL A 172 -17.77 -20.13 -11.72
N ASP A 173 -16.44 -19.99 -11.76
CA ASP A 173 -15.59 -20.93 -12.49
C ASP A 173 -15.15 -22.14 -11.63
N GLY A 174 -15.45 -22.12 -10.32
CA GLY A 174 -15.16 -23.20 -9.38
C GLY A 174 -13.69 -23.37 -9.01
N TYR A 175 -12.83 -22.41 -9.35
CA TYR A 175 -11.39 -22.45 -9.07
C TYR A 175 -11.10 -22.05 -7.60
N GLN A 176 -11.18 -23.03 -6.70
CA GLN A 176 -11.08 -22.81 -5.25
C GLN A 176 -9.66 -22.49 -4.74
N LYS A 177 -8.61 -22.72 -5.54
CA LYS A 177 -7.23 -22.50 -5.10
C LYS A 177 -6.95 -21.06 -4.61
N VAL A 178 -7.69 -20.06 -5.11
CA VAL A 178 -7.53 -18.68 -4.66
C VAL A 178 -7.91 -18.51 -3.18
N ILE A 179 -8.99 -19.16 -2.72
CA ILE A 179 -9.43 -19.05 -1.32
C ILE A 179 -8.72 -20.03 -0.38
N GLU A 180 -8.25 -21.15 -0.92
CA GLU A 180 -7.52 -22.17 -0.15
C GLU A 180 -6.06 -21.75 0.12
N ALA A 181 -5.53 -20.84 -0.69
CA ALA A 181 -4.18 -20.34 -0.55
C ALA A 181 -4.05 -19.33 0.60
N ASP A 182 -2.88 -19.34 1.25
CA ASP A 182 -2.47 -18.31 2.18
C ASP A 182 -2.57 -16.92 1.54
N LEU A 183 -2.93 -15.91 2.33
CA LEU A 183 -3.19 -14.55 1.86
C LEU A 183 -2.13 -13.99 0.88
N PRO A 184 -0.81 -14.14 1.12
CA PRO A 184 0.20 -13.59 0.20
C PRO A 184 0.30 -14.36 -1.14
N LEU A 185 -0.26 -15.57 -1.23
CA LEU A 185 -0.30 -16.41 -2.45
C LEU A 185 -1.53 -16.15 -3.32
N GLN A 186 -2.61 -15.59 -2.78
CA GLN A 186 -3.90 -15.49 -3.48
C GLN A 186 -3.83 -14.73 -4.81
N LEU A 187 -3.01 -13.68 -4.89
CA LEU A 187 -2.78 -12.95 -6.14
C LEU A 187 -2.19 -13.87 -7.23
N PHE A 188 -1.23 -14.71 -6.87
CA PHE A 188 -0.53 -15.58 -7.80
C PHE A 188 -1.45 -16.71 -8.29
N TYR A 189 -2.28 -17.28 -7.41
CA TYR A 189 -3.30 -18.25 -7.83
C TYR A 189 -4.41 -17.61 -8.68
N MET A 190 -4.79 -16.36 -8.42
CA MET A 190 -5.73 -15.66 -9.29
C MET A 190 -5.13 -15.50 -10.72
N LEU A 191 -3.84 -15.17 -10.80
CA LEU A 191 -3.11 -15.09 -12.06
C LEU A 191 -2.86 -16.47 -12.72
N ASP A 192 -2.75 -17.55 -11.94
CA ASP A 192 -2.61 -18.95 -12.42
C ASP A 192 -3.78 -19.37 -13.31
N ALA A 193 -4.99 -18.92 -12.98
CA ALA A 193 -6.20 -19.18 -13.76
C ALA A 193 -6.31 -18.31 -15.03
N LEU A 194 -5.31 -17.46 -15.33
CA LEU A 194 -5.22 -16.68 -16.55
C LEU A 194 -4.03 -17.13 -17.42
N PRO A 195 -4.09 -16.93 -18.76
CA PRO A 195 -2.94 -17.12 -19.65
C PRO A 195 -1.69 -16.36 -19.18
N MET A 196 -0.51 -16.85 -19.56
CA MET A 196 0.78 -16.22 -19.25
C MET A 196 1.03 -16.00 -17.74
N SER A 197 0.46 -16.85 -16.88
CA SER A 197 0.54 -16.74 -15.42
C SER A 197 1.96 -16.58 -14.89
N SER A 198 2.95 -17.27 -15.48
CA SER A 198 4.36 -17.13 -15.08
C SER A 198 4.90 -15.71 -15.33
N ILE A 199 4.53 -15.09 -16.45
CA ILE A 199 4.97 -13.73 -16.81
C ILE A 199 4.28 -12.70 -15.91
N THR A 200 2.96 -12.80 -15.75
CA THR A 200 2.19 -11.86 -14.93
C THR A 200 2.55 -11.95 -13.45
N SER A 201 2.80 -13.16 -12.95
CA SER A 201 3.32 -13.39 -11.60
C SER A 201 4.72 -12.81 -11.42
N PHE A 202 5.59 -12.95 -12.42
CA PHE A 202 6.92 -12.35 -12.37
C PHE A 202 6.83 -10.81 -12.32
N ILE A 203 5.97 -10.22 -13.15
CA ILE A 203 5.67 -8.79 -13.12
C ILE A 203 5.14 -8.37 -11.74
N ALA A 204 4.22 -9.14 -11.15
CA ALA A 204 3.68 -8.87 -9.82
C ALA A 204 4.76 -8.90 -8.72
N ILE A 205 5.70 -9.85 -8.77
CA ILE A 205 6.85 -9.89 -7.85
C ILE A 205 7.72 -8.65 -8.00
N VAL A 206 8.07 -8.30 -9.25
CA VAL A 206 8.87 -7.10 -9.53
C VAL A 206 8.16 -5.84 -9.04
N LEU A 207 6.85 -5.72 -9.28
CA LEU A 207 6.03 -4.62 -8.77
C LEU A 207 6.12 -4.49 -7.26
N VAL A 208 5.90 -5.58 -6.51
CA VAL A 208 5.96 -5.56 -5.05
C VAL A 208 7.35 -5.14 -4.56
N ILE A 209 8.42 -5.64 -5.19
CA ILE A 209 9.81 -5.27 -4.86
C ILE A 209 10.05 -3.78 -5.13
N VAL A 210 9.65 -3.26 -6.29
CA VAL A 210 9.88 -1.85 -6.64
C VAL A 210 9.01 -0.92 -5.79
N PHE A 211 7.77 -1.28 -5.48
CA PHE A 211 6.92 -0.56 -4.52
C PHE A 211 7.58 -0.49 -3.15
N PHE A 212 8.18 -1.59 -2.68
CA PHE A 212 8.92 -1.60 -1.43
C PHE A 212 10.11 -0.64 -1.49
N VAL A 213 10.99 -0.75 -2.51
CA VAL A 213 12.17 0.12 -2.66
C VAL A 213 11.76 1.60 -2.66
N THR A 214 10.78 1.96 -3.49
CA THR A 214 10.32 3.36 -3.64
C THR A 214 9.62 3.89 -2.39
N SER A 215 8.87 3.05 -1.68
CA SER A 215 8.23 3.41 -0.41
C SER A 215 9.24 3.60 0.71
N SER A 216 10.26 2.74 0.79
CA SER A 216 11.35 2.84 1.78
C SER A 216 12.17 4.11 1.56
N ASP A 217 12.55 4.41 0.31
CA ASP A 217 13.29 5.62 -0.02
C ASP A 217 12.49 6.88 0.34
N SER A 218 11.24 6.98 -0.16
CA SER A 218 10.38 8.13 0.12
C SER A 218 10.05 8.26 1.62
N GLY A 219 9.82 7.13 2.30
CA GLY A 219 9.52 7.07 3.72
C GLY A 219 10.67 7.58 4.58
N SER A 220 11.88 7.09 4.30
CA SER A 220 13.09 7.47 5.01
C SER A 220 13.40 8.96 4.87
N LEU A 221 13.17 9.56 3.69
CA LEU A 221 13.29 11.01 3.48
C LEU A 221 12.32 11.81 4.36
N VAL A 222 11.07 11.35 4.49
CA VAL A 222 10.08 12.10 5.28
C VAL A 222 10.39 11.98 6.76
N ILE A 223 10.76 10.80 7.26
CA ILE A 223 11.17 10.63 8.65
C ILE A 223 12.40 11.51 8.95
N ASP A 224 13.36 11.52 8.03
CA ASP A 224 14.56 12.36 8.11
C ASP A 224 14.23 13.84 8.23
N VAL A 225 13.32 14.35 7.39
CA VAL A 225 12.87 15.75 7.45
C VAL A 225 12.18 16.06 8.78
N ILE A 226 11.31 15.17 9.26
CA ILE A 226 10.60 15.37 10.55
C ILE A 226 11.60 15.39 11.70
N ALA A 227 12.53 14.43 11.73
CA ALA A 227 13.58 14.32 12.74
C ALA A 227 14.55 15.51 12.71
N ALA A 228 14.78 16.11 11.54
CA ALA A 228 15.61 17.30 11.36
C ALA A 228 14.87 18.62 11.62
N GLY A 229 13.66 18.60 12.18
CA GLY A 229 12.86 19.79 12.49
C GLY A 229 12.32 20.51 11.25
N GLY A 230 12.07 19.77 10.17
CA GLY A 230 11.54 20.30 8.90
C GLY A 230 12.61 20.68 7.88
N LYS A 231 13.90 20.51 8.19
CA LYS A 231 14.99 20.78 7.23
C LYS A 231 14.96 19.76 6.10
N VAL A 232 14.93 20.26 4.86
CA VAL A 232 14.85 19.41 3.65
C VAL A 232 16.22 18.84 3.27
N ASP A 233 17.30 19.58 3.55
CA ASP A 233 18.68 19.16 3.35
C ASP A 233 19.28 18.57 4.63
N ALA A 234 18.73 17.44 5.06
CA ALA A 234 19.32 16.65 6.13
C ALA A 234 20.49 15.78 5.60
N PRO A 235 21.51 15.53 6.45
CA PRO A 235 22.76 14.90 6.01
C PRO A 235 22.54 13.44 5.62
N THR A 236 23.23 12.98 4.58
CA THR A 236 23.09 11.61 4.02
C THR A 236 23.19 10.49 5.07
N PRO A 237 24.07 10.55 6.09
CA PRO A 237 24.09 9.53 7.16
C PRO A 237 22.77 9.39 7.93
N GLN A 238 22.02 10.47 8.12
CA GLN A 238 20.74 10.44 8.84
C GLN A 238 19.68 9.72 7.99
N ARG A 239 19.65 9.96 6.68
CA ARG A 239 18.78 9.22 5.74
C ARG A 239 19.11 7.73 5.69
N VAL A 240 20.39 7.40 5.63
CA VAL A 240 20.88 6.01 5.66
C VAL A 240 20.45 5.33 6.97
N PHE A 241 20.56 6.02 8.10
CA PHE A 241 20.08 5.51 9.38
C PHE A 241 18.58 5.17 9.34
N TRP A 242 17.73 6.08 8.86
CA TRP A 242 16.28 5.83 8.80
C TRP A 242 15.92 4.69 7.82
N CYS A 243 16.54 4.65 6.65
CA CYS A 243 16.35 3.56 5.69
C CYS A 243 16.73 2.19 6.28
N LEU A 244 17.84 2.10 7.01
CA LEU A 244 18.24 0.86 7.70
C LEU A 244 17.29 0.51 8.85
N PHE A 245 16.90 1.51 9.64
CA PHE A 245 16.06 1.32 10.82
C PHE A 245 14.67 0.80 10.42
N GLU A 246 14.08 1.29 9.33
CA GLU A 246 12.82 0.76 8.81
C GLU A 246 12.90 -0.73 8.44
N GLY A 247 13.98 -1.14 7.77
CA GLY A 247 14.24 -2.55 7.44
C GLY A 247 14.43 -3.42 8.69
N LEU A 248 15.15 -2.91 9.70
CA LEU A 248 15.31 -3.59 10.99
C LEU A 248 13.98 -3.78 11.71
N VAL A 249 13.13 -2.74 11.75
CA VAL A 249 11.81 -2.83 12.36
C VAL A 249 10.93 -3.82 11.60
N ALA A 250 10.98 -3.86 10.26
CA ALA A 250 10.25 -4.85 9.47
C ALA A 250 10.71 -6.29 9.79
N ILE A 251 12.03 -6.54 9.88
CA ILE A 251 12.58 -7.85 10.28
C ILE A 251 12.13 -8.23 11.69
N ALA A 252 12.19 -7.29 12.64
CA ALA A 252 11.78 -7.55 14.02
C ALA A 252 10.30 -7.94 14.12
N LEU A 253 9.43 -7.35 13.30
CA LEU A 253 8.00 -7.70 13.27
C LEU A 253 7.74 -9.04 12.58
N ILE A 254 8.50 -9.35 11.51
CA ILE A 254 8.42 -10.66 10.86
C ILE A 254 8.74 -11.75 11.90
N LEU A 255 9.85 -11.60 12.63
CA LEU A 255 10.28 -12.52 13.69
C LEU A 255 9.33 -12.51 14.91
N GLY A 256 8.69 -11.38 15.19
CA GLY A 256 7.82 -11.19 16.36
C GLY A 256 6.40 -11.72 16.20
N GLY A 257 6.05 -12.34 15.07
CA GLY A 257 4.71 -12.87 14.82
C GLY A 257 4.14 -12.54 13.43
N GLY A 258 4.97 -12.15 12.47
CA GLY A 258 4.59 -11.98 11.07
C GLY A 258 3.44 -10.99 10.86
N LEU A 259 2.45 -11.40 10.04
CA LEU A 259 1.29 -10.58 9.70
C LEU A 259 0.56 -10.02 10.93
N VAL A 260 0.37 -10.85 11.97
CA VAL A 260 -0.34 -10.44 13.17
C VAL A 260 0.43 -9.35 13.93
N ALA A 261 1.75 -9.50 14.06
CA ALA A 261 2.60 -8.49 14.68
C ALA A 261 2.62 -7.18 13.85
N LEU A 262 2.68 -7.29 12.52
CA LEU A 262 2.62 -6.14 11.60
C LEU A 262 1.30 -5.37 11.73
N GLN A 263 0.18 -6.07 11.87
CA GLN A 263 -1.15 -5.48 12.08
C GLN A 263 -1.29 -4.86 13.47
N ALA A 264 -0.88 -5.58 14.52
CA ALA A 264 -0.96 -5.12 15.90
C ALA A 264 -0.14 -3.83 16.13
N MET A 265 1.05 -3.73 15.51
CA MET A 265 1.86 -2.52 15.61
C MET A 265 1.24 -1.32 14.88
N ALA A 266 0.64 -1.54 13.70
CA ALA A 266 -0.10 -0.48 13.00
C ALA A 266 -1.26 0.06 13.85
N VAL A 267 -2.02 -0.83 14.49
CA VAL A 267 -3.12 -0.45 15.41
C VAL A 267 -2.60 0.32 16.62
N SER A 268 -1.56 -0.20 17.26
CA SER A 268 -0.99 0.39 18.48
C SER A 268 -0.40 1.79 18.25
N THR A 269 0.20 2.03 17.07
CA THR A 269 0.78 3.33 16.71
C THR A 269 -0.22 4.30 16.07
N GLY A 270 -1.25 3.79 15.39
CA GLY A 270 -2.29 4.62 14.76
C GLY A 270 -3.17 5.34 15.79
N LEU A 271 -3.48 4.71 16.92
CA LEU A 271 -4.33 5.31 17.96
C LEU A 271 -3.78 6.63 18.53
N PRO A 272 -2.55 6.71 19.07
CA PRO A 272 -2.01 7.98 19.58
C PRO A 272 -1.89 9.03 18.46
N PHE A 273 -1.57 8.60 17.24
CA PHE A 273 -1.48 9.51 16.10
C PHE A 273 -2.84 10.06 15.65
N THR A 274 -3.93 9.35 15.94
CA THR A 274 -5.30 9.85 15.71
C THR A 274 -5.54 11.15 16.46
N ILE A 275 -5.08 11.24 17.72
CA ILE A 275 -5.20 12.46 18.54
C ILE A 275 -4.46 13.62 17.85
N VAL A 276 -3.25 13.37 17.35
CA VAL A 276 -2.45 14.36 16.62
C VAL A 276 -3.19 14.85 15.37
N LEU A 277 -3.80 13.94 14.60
CA LEU A 277 -4.58 14.30 13.42
C LEU A 277 -5.83 15.13 13.73
N LEU A 278 -6.53 14.83 14.82
CA LEU A 278 -7.69 15.63 15.24
C LEU A 278 -7.27 17.06 15.62
N ILE A 279 -6.14 17.21 16.33
CA ILE A 279 -5.55 18.53 16.63
C ILE A 279 -5.14 19.24 15.34
N ALA A 280 -4.52 18.52 14.40
CA ALA A 280 -4.12 19.09 13.11
C ALA A 280 -5.33 19.53 12.27
N ALA A 281 -6.42 18.76 12.26
CA ALA A 281 -7.65 19.11 11.57
C ALA A 281 -8.27 20.40 12.13
N PHE A 282 -8.39 20.49 13.46
CA PHE A 282 -8.86 21.72 14.12
C PHE A 282 -7.94 22.91 13.83
N SER A 283 -6.63 22.72 13.91
CA SER A 283 -5.64 23.77 13.63
C SER A 283 -5.69 24.25 12.19
N THR A 284 -5.94 23.35 11.24
CA THR A 284 -6.10 23.67 9.81
C THR A 284 -7.35 24.52 9.58
N ILE A 285 -8.48 24.14 10.18
CA ILE A 285 -9.72 24.93 10.11
C ILE A 285 -9.48 26.34 10.66
N LYS A 286 -8.86 26.45 11.85
CA LYS A 286 -8.55 27.73 12.47
C LYS A 286 -7.60 28.58 11.61
N GLY A 287 -6.58 27.95 11.00
CA GLY A 287 -5.64 28.61 10.09
C GLY A 287 -6.35 29.19 8.86
N LEU A 288 -7.16 28.37 8.17
CA LEU A 288 -7.93 28.80 7.01
C LEU A 288 -8.93 29.92 7.33
N MET A 289 -9.56 29.87 8.50
CA MET A 289 -10.47 30.95 8.95
C MET A 289 -9.75 32.27 9.25
N SER A 290 -8.45 32.23 9.51
CA SER A 290 -7.64 33.43 9.78
C SER A 290 -7.05 34.06 8.51
N GLU A 291 -7.14 33.40 7.36
CA GLU A 291 -6.64 33.97 6.10
C GLU A 291 -7.50 35.15 5.63
N PRO A 292 -6.89 36.21 5.08
CA PRO A 292 -7.62 37.29 4.43
C PRO A 292 -8.48 36.74 3.28
N ARG A 293 -9.73 37.18 3.21
CA ARG A 293 -10.65 36.82 2.13
C ARG A 293 -10.33 37.56 0.83
#